data_AF-A0A950H935-F1
#
_entry.id   AF-A0A950H935-F1
#
_cell.length_a   1.000
_cell.length_b   1.000
_cell.length_c   1.000
_cell.angle_alpha   90.00
_cell.angle_beta   90.00
_cell.angle_gamma   90.00
#
_symmetry.space_group_name_H-M   'P 1'
#
loop_
_entity.id
_entity.type
_entity.pdbx_description
1 polymer ?
#
loop_
_entity_poly.entity_id
_entity_poly.type
_entity_poly.pdbx_seq_one_letter_code
_entity_poly.pdbx_strand_id
1 'polypeptide(L)'
;MKIVKTQVILFRQRRLGALALLAAMLVLPFASSIAARRAPYQPENGFVSQLSSREADVLEAVQQVTEDQIIHGTYSYEKERTLYGAHGAAAAPVFGPWEQSGKVFYKIASKILAPKFFKDSGDIGTISVRYVVQSVNANTTTVRIDAVFVDARNVQHASKGQVEAAEYKAIEDALAALDEGRNKARQAVQANLDNRAASTTPGKVSAPSSTDAGEHWSLGLTLPQLEQRVSELRHEAELQAKSSGALLKSAPFRSSPTLASLPAKTEVAIVVLTPYWYGVETEDGHRGWIHRSELEPLE
;
A
#
# COMPACT_ATOMS: atom_id res chain seq x y z
N MET A 1 -69.96 -40.11 -73.14
CA MET A 1 -69.80 -39.38 -74.42
C MET A 1 -68.50 -38.56 -74.32
N LYS A 2 -67.50 -38.83 -75.17
CA LYS A 2 -66.40 -37.96 -75.71
C LYS A 2 -65.74 -36.95 -74.73
N ILE A 3 -64.42 -36.80 -74.51
CA ILE A 3 -63.13 -36.89 -75.25
C ILE A 3 -62.05 -36.61 -74.15
N VAL A 4 -61.06 -37.49 -73.83
CA VAL A 4 -59.72 -37.69 -74.43
C VAL A 4 -58.59 -36.73 -73.93
N LYS A 5 -57.50 -37.36 -73.44
CA LYS A 5 -56.05 -36.98 -73.39
C LYS A 5 -55.57 -35.86 -72.44
N THR A 6 -54.32 -35.73 -71.98
CA THR A 6 -53.05 -36.52 -71.80
C THR A 6 -51.96 -35.49 -71.37
N GLN A 7 -50.83 -35.95 -70.80
CA GLN A 7 -49.53 -35.28 -70.50
C GLN A 7 -49.45 -34.65 -69.09
N VAL A 8 -48.68 -35.14 -68.11
CA VAL A 8 -47.26 -35.61 -68.01
C VAL A 8 -46.24 -34.46 -68.20
N ILE A 9 -45.23 -34.44 -67.29
CA ILE A 9 -43.89 -33.83 -67.39
C ILE A 9 -43.89 -32.30 -67.07
N LEU A 10 -42.97 -31.64 -66.33
CA LEU A 10 -41.56 -31.85 -65.99
C LEU A 10 -41.16 -30.93 -64.78
N PHE A 11 -40.47 -31.51 -63.79
CA PHE A 11 -39.22 -31.04 -63.17
C PHE A 11 -38.90 -29.54 -62.87
N ARG A 12 -38.40 -29.35 -61.64
CA ARG A 12 -37.21 -28.56 -61.22
C ARG A 12 -37.11 -27.08 -61.65
N GLN A 13 -36.97 -26.17 -60.68
CA GLN A 13 -35.67 -25.59 -60.26
C GLN A 13 -35.83 -24.44 -59.24
N ARG A 14 -35.17 -24.64 -58.09
CA ARG A 14 -34.43 -23.67 -57.25
C ARG A 14 -34.74 -22.17 -57.47
N ARG A 15 -35.31 -21.51 -56.46
CA ARG A 15 -34.81 -20.21 -55.96
C ARG A 15 -34.94 -20.13 -54.44
N LEU A 16 -33.80 -20.11 -53.78
CA LEU A 16 -33.60 -19.73 -52.38
C LEU A 16 -33.93 -18.24 -52.20
N GLY A 17 -34.40 -17.91 -50.99
CA GLY A 17 -33.99 -16.70 -50.28
C GLY A 17 -34.83 -15.45 -50.53
N ALA A 18 -35.78 -15.18 -49.64
CA ALA A 18 -36.13 -13.83 -49.15
C ALA A 18 -37.43 -13.89 -48.32
N LEU A 19 -37.42 -14.54 -47.14
CA LEU A 19 -38.53 -14.42 -46.19
C LEU A 19 -38.09 -14.79 -44.77
N ALA A 20 -37.10 -14.07 -44.25
CA ALA A 20 -36.67 -14.15 -42.84
C ALA A 20 -36.22 -12.76 -42.35
N LEU A 21 -37.04 -11.75 -42.64
CA LEU A 21 -36.74 -10.34 -42.33
C LEU A 21 -38.01 -9.58 -41.95
N LEU A 22 -38.81 -10.13 -41.01
CA LEU A 22 -39.97 -9.39 -40.47
C LEU A 22 -40.51 -9.89 -39.12
N ALA A 23 -39.68 -10.51 -38.27
CA ALA A 23 -40.07 -10.92 -36.92
C ALA A 23 -38.97 -10.67 -35.87
N ALA A 24 -38.15 -9.62 -36.05
CA ALA A 24 -37.11 -9.19 -35.13
C ALA A 24 -37.38 -7.76 -34.63
N MET A 25 -38.64 -7.45 -34.28
CA MET A 25 -39.06 -6.11 -33.83
C MET A 25 -39.93 -6.19 -32.57
N LEU A 26 -39.45 -6.92 -31.57
CA LEU A 26 -39.96 -6.81 -30.19
C LEU A 26 -38.80 -7.00 -29.20
N VAL A 27 -37.84 -6.08 -29.24
CA VAL A 27 -36.79 -5.96 -28.23
C VAL A 27 -37.25 -4.92 -27.22
N LEU A 28 -37.32 -5.35 -25.96
CA LEU A 28 -37.69 -4.55 -24.79
C LEU A 28 -36.87 -3.25 -24.70
N PRO A 29 -37.48 -2.11 -24.33
CA PRO A 29 -36.70 -0.97 -23.89
C PRO A 29 -36.22 -1.28 -22.47
N PHE A 30 -35.00 -1.80 -22.33
CA PHE A 30 -34.27 -1.59 -21.09
C PHE A 30 -34.05 -0.09 -20.98
N ALA A 31 -34.79 0.53 -20.05
CA ALA A 31 -34.59 1.89 -19.64
C ALA A 31 -33.13 2.04 -19.21
N SER A 32 -32.31 2.62 -20.08
CA SER A 32 -31.03 3.20 -19.70
C SER A 32 -31.33 4.38 -18.80
N SER A 33 -31.50 4.12 -17.50
CA SER A 33 -31.38 5.15 -16.47
C SER A 33 -29.93 5.64 -16.51
N ILE A 34 -29.65 6.60 -17.39
CA ILE A 34 -28.45 7.41 -17.33
C ILE A 34 -28.64 8.30 -16.11
N ALA A 35 -28.36 7.76 -14.93
CA ALA A 35 -28.00 8.61 -13.80
C ALA A 35 -26.86 9.50 -14.31
N ALA A 36 -27.11 10.80 -14.41
CA ALA A 36 -26.11 11.76 -14.85
C ALA A 36 -24.87 11.62 -13.95
N ARG A 37 -23.86 10.88 -14.42
CA ARG A 37 -22.57 10.79 -13.74
C ARG A 37 -22.01 12.20 -13.77
N ARG A 38 -21.88 12.83 -12.60
CA ARG A 38 -21.19 14.11 -12.49
C ARG A 38 -19.77 13.95 -13.00
N ALA A 39 -19.29 14.96 -13.72
CA ALA A 39 -17.94 14.95 -14.24
C ALA A 39 -16.94 14.78 -13.08
N PRO A 40 -15.88 13.98 -13.27
CA PRO A 40 -14.79 13.89 -12.31
C PRO A 40 -14.22 15.28 -12.01
N TYR A 41 -13.84 15.50 -10.76
CA TYR A 41 -13.18 16.73 -10.35
C TYR A 41 -11.86 16.89 -11.12
N GLN A 42 -11.74 18.01 -11.82
CA GLN A 42 -10.49 18.47 -12.42
C GLN A 42 -9.97 19.63 -11.57
N PRO A 43 -8.83 19.46 -10.89
CA PRO A 43 -8.26 20.53 -10.09
C PRO A 43 -7.79 21.67 -10.99
N GLU A 44 -8.24 22.89 -10.70
CA GLU A 44 -7.76 24.10 -11.39
C GLU A 44 -6.25 24.32 -11.14
N ASN A 45 -5.78 23.96 -9.94
CA ASN A 45 -4.40 24.16 -9.47
C ASN A 45 -3.87 22.90 -8.77
N GLY A 46 -3.76 21.77 -9.49
CA GLY A 46 -3.08 20.60 -8.94
C GLY A 46 -1.62 20.93 -8.61
N PHE A 47 -1.14 20.49 -7.45
CA PHE A 47 0.26 20.69 -7.08
C PHE A 47 1.11 19.64 -7.76
N VAL A 48 2.21 20.03 -8.40
CA VAL A 48 3.16 19.12 -9.03
C VAL A 48 4.57 19.56 -8.66
N SER A 49 5.37 18.64 -8.12
CA SER A 49 6.77 18.88 -7.78
C SER A 49 7.66 17.69 -8.17
N GLN A 50 8.95 17.94 -8.37
CA GLN A 50 9.95 16.92 -8.64
C GLN A 50 10.83 16.70 -7.41
N LEU A 51 11.01 15.44 -7.05
CA LEU A 51 11.89 15.00 -5.97
C LEU A 51 13.13 14.34 -6.56
N SER A 52 14.31 14.69 -6.03
CA SER A 52 15.59 14.06 -6.37
C SER A 52 15.77 12.72 -5.64
N SER A 53 14.77 11.86 -5.74
CA SER A 53 14.72 10.55 -5.10
C SER A 53 14.21 9.50 -6.09
N ARG A 54 14.60 8.24 -5.87
CA ARG A 54 14.15 7.11 -6.68
C ARG A 54 12.67 6.88 -6.46
N GLU A 55 11.97 6.41 -7.49
CA GLU A 55 10.51 6.18 -7.42
C GLU A 55 10.13 5.27 -6.26
N ALA A 56 10.91 4.20 -6.00
CA ALA A 56 10.64 3.28 -4.89
C ALA A 56 10.62 3.97 -3.51
N ASP A 57 11.56 4.89 -3.26
CA ASP A 57 11.64 5.61 -1.98
C ASP A 57 10.46 6.59 -1.86
N VAL A 58 10.08 7.26 -2.95
CA VAL A 58 8.92 8.16 -2.99
C VAL A 58 7.60 7.41 -2.81
N LEU A 59 7.46 6.23 -3.40
CA LEU A 59 6.29 5.37 -3.22
C LEU A 59 6.14 4.94 -1.76
N GLU A 60 7.25 4.62 -1.08
CA GLU A 60 7.25 4.26 0.34
C GLU A 60 6.84 5.46 1.21
N ALA A 61 7.43 6.63 0.97
CA ALA A 61 7.09 7.86 1.69
C ALA A 61 5.61 8.27 1.50
N VAL A 62 5.11 8.21 0.26
CA VAL A 62 3.69 8.51 -0.03
C VAL A 62 2.76 7.50 0.65
N GLN A 63 3.15 6.22 0.73
CA GLN A 63 2.37 5.23 1.47
C GLN A 63 2.30 5.58 2.97
N GLN A 64 3.44 5.93 3.59
CA GLN A 64 3.47 6.34 5.00
C GLN A 64 2.58 7.55 5.27
N VAL A 65 2.69 8.59 4.44
CA VAL A 65 1.83 9.79 4.55
C VAL A 65 0.37 9.43 4.32
N THR A 66 0.06 8.55 3.37
CA THR A 66 -1.33 8.11 3.14
C THR A 66 -1.96 7.42 4.36
N GLU A 67 -1.13 6.80 5.21
CA GLU A 67 -1.57 6.01 6.36
C GLU A 67 -1.56 6.75 7.71
N ASP A 68 -0.95 7.94 7.80
CA ASP A 68 -0.66 8.68 9.05
C ASP A 68 -1.87 9.28 9.80
N GLN A 69 -3.08 8.98 9.35
CA GLN A 69 -4.37 9.41 9.93
C GLN A 69 -4.66 10.91 9.95
N ILE A 70 -3.82 11.74 9.35
CA ILE A 70 -3.92 13.21 9.41
C ILE A 70 -4.05 13.79 8.01
N ILE A 71 -4.99 14.69 7.72
CA ILE A 71 -4.83 15.56 6.52
C ILE A 71 -4.00 16.77 6.91
N HIS A 72 -2.83 16.91 6.28
CA HIS A 72 -1.91 18.01 6.54
C HIS A 72 -2.43 19.32 5.93
N GLY A 73 -2.08 20.45 6.57
CA GLY A 73 -2.37 21.78 6.02
C GLY A 73 -3.81 22.24 6.14
N THR A 74 -4.69 21.50 6.81
CA THR A 74 -6.08 21.89 7.09
C THR A 74 -6.51 21.50 8.51
N TYR A 75 -7.63 22.06 8.95
CA TYR A 75 -8.25 21.82 10.25
C TYR A 75 -9.70 22.30 10.23
N SER A 76 -10.53 21.78 11.13
CA SER A 76 -11.92 22.23 11.34
C SER A 76 -12.05 23.21 12.50
N TYR A 77 -11.23 23.09 13.54
CA TYR A 77 -11.35 23.87 14.77
C TYR A 77 -10.08 24.69 15.02
N GLU A 78 -10.21 25.99 15.27
CA GLU A 78 -9.05 26.89 15.48
C GLU A 78 -8.16 26.44 16.67
N LYS A 79 -8.75 25.79 17.67
CA LYS A 79 -8.03 25.25 18.84
C LYS A 79 -7.29 23.95 18.56
N GLU A 80 -7.60 23.27 17.45
CA GLU A 80 -7.01 22.00 17.06
C GLU A 80 -6.64 22.08 15.57
N ARG A 81 -5.40 22.51 15.30
CA ARG A 81 -4.92 22.79 13.95
C ARG A 81 -4.45 21.56 13.17
N THR A 82 -4.89 20.38 13.61
CA THR A 82 -4.60 19.09 13.01
C THR A 82 -5.92 18.41 12.68
N LEU A 83 -6.06 17.91 11.46
CA LEU A 83 -7.25 17.21 11.03
C LEU A 83 -7.03 15.70 11.09
N TYR A 84 -7.61 15.04 12.09
CA TYR A 84 -7.54 13.58 12.27
C TYR A 84 -8.65 12.83 11.55
N GLY A 85 -8.51 11.50 11.50
CA GLY A 85 -9.52 10.59 10.92
C GLY A 85 -9.33 10.34 9.43
N ALA A 86 -8.19 10.75 8.88
CA ALA A 86 -7.80 10.38 7.52
C ALA A 86 -7.45 8.90 7.44
N HIS A 87 -7.59 8.29 6.28
CA HIS A 87 -7.12 6.93 6.04
C HIS A 87 -6.87 6.71 4.55
N GLY A 88 -5.98 5.77 4.25
CA GLY A 88 -5.76 5.31 2.89
C GLY A 88 -7.00 4.65 2.30
N ALA A 89 -7.26 4.92 1.03
CA ALA A 89 -8.36 4.35 0.28
C ALA A 89 -7.88 3.81 -1.07
N ALA A 90 -8.53 2.75 -1.55
CA ALA A 90 -8.25 2.19 -2.88
C ALA A 90 -8.76 3.10 -4.02
N ALA A 91 -9.78 3.91 -3.75
CA ALA A 91 -10.36 4.83 -4.71
C ALA A 91 -11.03 6.02 -4.00
N ALA A 92 -11.12 7.14 -4.69
CA ALA A 92 -11.90 8.30 -4.28
C ALA A 92 -12.82 8.73 -5.45
N PRO A 93 -14.14 8.47 -5.36
CA PRO A 93 -15.08 8.64 -6.47
C PRO A 93 -15.08 10.02 -7.11
N VAL A 94 -14.78 11.07 -6.32
CA VAL A 94 -14.71 12.46 -6.79
C VAL A 94 -13.71 12.66 -7.93
N PHE A 95 -12.63 11.88 -7.96
CA PHE A 95 -11.57 12.01 -8.97
C PHE A 95 -11.80 11.17 -10.22
N GLY A 96 -12.78 10.27 -10.21
CA GLY A 96 -12.96 9.28 -11.28
C GLY A 96 -11.80 8.26 -11.39
N PRO A 97 -11.82 7.38 -12.39
CA PRO A 97 -10.71 6.47 -12.66
C PRO A 97 -9.48 7.25 -13.14
N TRP A 98 -8.30 6.75 -12.78
CA TRP A 98 -7.02 7.29 -13.26
C TRP A 98 -6.57 6.55 -14.50
N GLU A 99 -6.49 7.27 -15.62
CA GLU A 99 -6.16 6.72 -16.95
C GLU A 99 -4.77 7.15 -17.44
N GLN A 100 -4.05 7.95 -16.66
CA GLN A 100 -2.72 8.46 -17.02
C GLN A 100 -1.61 7.58 -16.41
N SER A 101 -0.35 7.86 -16.77
CA SER A 101 0.80 7.19 -16.16
C SER A 101 0.96 7.53 -14.68
N GLY A 102 1.68 6.68 -13.97
CA GLY A 102 2.01 6.86 -12.55
C GLY A 102 1.15 6.01 -11.61
N LYS A 103 1.70 5.75 -10.42
CA LYS A 103 1.02 5.03 -9.36
C LYS A 103 0.23 6.00 -8.49
N VAL A 104 -1.04 5.65 -8.22
CA VAL A 104 -1.97 6.52 -7.52
C VAL A 104 -2.28 6.01 -6.12
N PHE A 105 -2.35 6.94 -5.18
CA PHE A 105 -2.80 6.72 -3.81
C PHE A 105 -3.92 7.70 -3.47
N TYR A 106 -4.82 7.29 -2.59
CA TYR A 106 -5.89 8.14 -2.11
C TYR A 106 -5.90 8.17 -0.60
N LYS A 107 -6.16 9.36 -0.05
CA LYS A 107 -6.35 9.58 1.37
C LYS A 107 -7.68 10.30 1.58
N ILE A 108 -8.53 9.75 2.44
CA ILE A 108 -9.90 10.22 2.64
C ILE A 108 -10.12 10.53 4.11
N ALA A 109 -10.77 11.66 4.39
CA ALA A 109 -11.29 11.99 5.72
C ALA A 109 -12.76 12.38 5.58
N SER A 110 -13.66 11.60 6.19
CA SER A 110 -15.11 11.80 6.11
C SER A 110 -15.65 12.48 7.36
N LYS A 111 -16.87 13.04 7.26
CA LYS A 111 -17.57 13.74 8.35
C LYS A 111 -16.79 14.95 8.89
N ILE A 112 -16.09 15.63 7.99
CA ILE A 112 -15.29 16.81 8.31
C ILE A 112 -16.16 18.06 8.23
N LEU A 113 -16.22 18.83 9.31
CA LEU A 113 -16.99 20.06 9.39
C LEU A 113 -16.17 21.24 8.85
N ALA A 114 -16.65 21.87 7.78
CA ALA A 114 -16.14 23.15 7.23
C ALA A 114 -14.60 23.31 7.31
N PRO A 115 -13.83 22.42 6.64
CA PRO A 115 -12.38 22.43 6.75
C PRO A 115 -11.78 23.71 6.18
N LYS A 116 -10.76 24.25 6.86
CA LYS A 116 -10.06 25.44 6.39
C LYS A 116 -9.29 25.16 5.10
N PHE A 117 -9.04 26.23 4.36
CA PHE A 117 -8.31 26.23 3.09
C PHE A 117 -9.01 25.50 1.93
N PHE A 118 -10.32 25.30 2.02
CA PHE A 118 -11.17 24.97 0.89
C PHE A 118 -12.07 26.16 0.56
N LYS A 119 -12.22 26.50 -0.73
CA LYS A 119 -13.08 27.60 -1.19
C LYS A 119 -14.53 27.33 -0.78
N ASP A 120 -15.23 28.32 -0.22
CA ASP A 120 -16.68 28.27 0.09
C ASP A 120 -17.17 27.05 0.90
N SER A 121 -16.27 26.44 1.69
CA SER A 121 -16.61 25.33 2.58
C SER A 121 -17.30 25.85 3.85
N GLY A 122 -18.53 25.38 4.09
CA GLY A 122 -19.34 25.81 5.24
C GLY A 122 -20.21 24.72 5.86
N ASP A 123 -20.06 23.48 5.40
CA ASP A 123 -20.90 22.35 5.81
C ASP A 123 -20.02 21.13 6.12
N ILE A 124 -20.63 20.05 6.60
CA ILE A 124 -19.99 18.76 6.79
C ILE A 124 -19.78 18.05 5.45
N GLY A 125 -18.68 17.31 5.32
CA GLY A 125 -18.37 16.62 4.08
C GLY A 125 -17.21 15.64 4.17
N THR A 126 -16.60 15.37 3.02
CA THR A 126 -15.46 14.46 2.88
C THR A 126 -14.33 15.17 2.15
N ILE A 127 -13.14 15.15 2.74
CA ILE A 127 -11.89 15.54 2.06
C ILE A 127 -11.36 14.30 1.33
N SER A 128 -10.94 14.48 0.09
CA SER A 128 -10.21 13.47 -0.68
C SER A 128 -8.93 14.09 -1.23
N VAL A 129 -7.81 13.44 -0.95
CA VAL A 129 -6.49 13.77 -1.49
C VAL A 129 -6.06 12.64 -2.42
N ARG A 130 -5.62 13.00 -3.63
CA ARG A 130 -5.03 12.07 -4.59
C ARG A 130 -3.54 12.39 -4.73
N TYR A 131 -2.70 11.37 -4.60
CA TYR A 131 -1.27 11.43 -4.88
C TYR A 131 -1.01 10.62 -6.14
N VAL A 132 -0.26 11.18 -7.09
CA VAL A 132 0.22 10.47 -8.27
C VAL A 132 1.74 10.55 -8.28
N VAL A 133 2.38 9.38 -8.24
CA VAL A 133 3.83 9.24 -8.27
C VAL A 133 4.22 8.72 -9.64
N GLN A 134 5.14 9.42 -10.30
CA GLN A 134 5.61 9.06 -11.63
C GLN A 134 7.13 9.23 -11.73
N SER A 135 7.83 8.14 -12.03
CA SER A 135 9.25 8.20 -12.39
C SER A 135 9.49 9.07 -13.63
N VAL A 136 10.46 9.98 -13.53
CA VAL A 136 11.01 10.73 -14.67
C VAL A 136 12.28 10.06 -15.16
N ASN A 137 13.16 9.70 -14.23
CA ASN A 137 14.36 8.90 -14.47
C ASN A 137 14.73 8.13 -13.19
N ALA A 138 15.83 7.37 -13.22
CA ALA A 138 16.24 6.50 -12.11
C ALA A 138 16.31 7.19 -10.73
N ASN A 139 16.61 8.49 -10.67
CA ASN A 139 16.80 9.24 -9.42
C ASN A 139 15.91 10.49 -9.33
N THR A 140 14.93 10.64 -10.23
CA THR A 140 14.03 11.79 -10.24
C THR A 140 12.61 11.31 -10.41
N THR A 141 11.75 11.73 -9.50
CA THR A 141 10.34 11.32 -9.45
C THR A 141 9.47 12.54 -9.34
N THR A 142 8.40 12.60 -10.15
CA THR A 142 7.37 13.64 -10.02
C THR A 142 6.29 13.16 -9.07
N VAL A 143 5.86 14.04 -8.16
CA VAL A 143 4.68 13.83 -7.33
C VAL A 143 3.67 14.91 -7.65
N ARG A 144 2.45 14.48 -7.99
CA ARG A 144 1.28 15.34 -8.11
C ARG A 144 0.35 15.10 -6.93
N ILE A 145 -0.17 16.18 -6.36
CA ILE A 145 -1.12 16.14 -5.25
C ILE A 145 -2.32 17.00 -5.62
N ASP A 146 -3.51 16.42 -5.54
CA ASP A 146 -4.77 17.13 -5.73
C ASP A 146 -5.63 16.97 -4.47
N ALA A 147 -6.13 18.06 -3.89
CA ALA A 147 -7.05 18.00 -2.75
C ALA A 147 -8.40 18.66 -3.05
N VAL A 148 -9.48 17.97 -2.66
CA VAL A 148 -10.85 18.45 -2.82
C VAL A 148 -11.70 18.11 -1.61
N PHE A 149 -12.59 19.03 -1.23
CA PHE A 149 -13.61 18.79 -0.23
C PHE A 149 -14.97 18.69 -0.91
N VAL A 150 -15.76 17.67 -0.60
CA VAL A 150 -17.13 17.51 -1.09
C VAL A 150 -18.09 17.61 0.08
N ASP A 151 -18.97 18.60 0.06
CA ASP A 151 -19.95 18.79 1.13
C ASP A 151 -21.13 17.81 1.06
N ALA A 152 -22.01 17.82 2.06
CA ALA A 152 -23.19 16.96 2.13
C ALA A 152 -24.20 17.23 1.00
N ARG A 153 -24.20 18.45 0.44
CA ARG A 153 -24.96 18.82 -0.77
C ARG A 153 -24.24 18.40 -2.05
N ASN A 154 -23.13 17.69 -1.89
CA ASN A 154 -22.41 17.04 -2.96
C ASN A 154 -21.73 18.11 -3.87
N VAL A 155 -21.48 19.32 -3.33
CA VAL A 155 -20.76 20.42 -3.99
C VAL A 155 -19.26 20.24 -3.75
N GLN A 156 -18.48 20.40 -4.81
CA GLN A 156 -17.02 20.28 -4.78
C GLN A 156 -16.39 21.62 -4.47
N HIS A 157 -15.49 21.63 -3.50
CA HIS A 157 -14.77 22.79 -2.99
C HIS A 157 -13.28 22.55 -3.20
N ALA A 158 -12.68 23.30 -4.12
CA ALA A 158 -11.25 23.18 -4.40
C ALA A 158 -10.43 23.64 -3.19
N SER A 159 -9.32 22.95 -2.94
CA SER A 159 -8.29 23.45 -2.03
C SER A 159 -7.72 24.79 -2.53
N LYS A 160 -7.23 25.60 -1.60
CA LYS A 160 -6.50 26.86 -1.86
C LYS A 160 -4.99 26.64 -2.00
N GLY A 161 -4.54 25.38 -2.04
CA GLY A 161 -3.14 24.97 -2.25
C GLY A 161 -2.37 24.63 -0.97
N GLN A 162 -2.89 24.99 0.21
CA GLN A 162 -2.20 24.77 1.49
C GLN A 162 -2.18 23.30 1.89
N VAL A 163 -3.24 22.56 1.56
CA VAL A 163 -3.31 21.11 1.83
C VAL A 163 -2.25 20.40 1.01
N GLU A 164 -2.20 20.67 -0.30
CA GLU A 164 -1.25 20.05 -1.21
C GLU A 164 0.21 20.35 -0.81
N ALA A 165 0.52 21.61 -0.49
CA ALA A 165 1.87 22.00 -0.07
C ALA A 165 2.28 21.33 1.25
N ALA A 166 1.38 21.21 2.22
CA ALA A 166 1.65 20.57 3.50
C ALA A 166 1.78 19.04 3.37
N GLU A 167 0.94 18.40 2.56
CA GLU A 167 1.03 16.98 2.22
C GLU A 167 2.35 16.68 1.47
N TYR A 168 2.77 17.55 0.56
CA TYR A 168 4.08 17.44 -0.08
C TYR A 168 5.22 17.54 0.93
N LYS A 169 5.16 18.50 1.87
CA LYS A 169 6.15 18.60 2.95
C LYS A 169 6.20 17.33 3.81
N ALA A 170 5.06 16.72 4.12
CA ALA A 170 5.02 15.47 4.86
C ALA A 170 5.73 14.33 4.11
N ILE A 171 5.64 14.31 2.78
CA ILE A 171 6.37 13.34 1.94
C ILE A 171 7.88 13.59 1.99
N GLU A 172 8.32 14.85 1.92
CA GLU A 172 9.75 15.21 2.08
C GLU A 172 10.29 14.79 3.44
N ASP A 173 9.54 15.06 4.52
CA ASP A 173 9.93 14.70 5.88
C ASP A 173 10.01 13.17 6.05
N ALA A 174 9.07 12.42 5.45
CA ALA A 174 9.09 10.96 5.43
C ALA A 174 10.28 10.39 4.63
N LEU A 175 10.62 10.99 3.48
CA LEU A 175 11.80 10.62 2.71
C LEU A 175 13.11 10.83 3.49
N ALA A 176 13.24 11.98 4.16
CA ALA A 176 14.39 12.26 5.00
C ALA A 176 14.53 11.22 6.13
N ALA A 177 13.43 10.84 6.77
CA ALA A 177 13.41 9.80 7.81
C ALA A 177 13.82 8.42 7.27
N LEU A 178 13.40 8.05 6.05
CA LEU A 178 13.80 6.80 5.40
C LEU A 178 15.32 6.76 5.15
N ASP A 179 15.88 7.85 4.65
CA ASP A 179 17.32 7.95 4.39
C ASP A 179 18.14 7.94 5.68
N GLU A 180 17.69 8.64 6.73
CA GLU A 180 18.32 8.56 8.05
C GLU A 180 18.29 7.14 8.62
N GLY A 181 17.15 6.46 8.54
CA GLY A 181 17.00 5.07 9.00
C GLY A 181 17.96 4.13 8.27
N ARG A 182 18.07 4.29 6.95
CA ARG A 182 18.99 3.51 6.11
C ARG A 182 20.46 3.79 6.45
N ASN A 183 20.82 5.05 6.69
CA ASN A 183 22.19 5.42 7.05
C ASN A 183 22.57 4.88 8.43
N LYS A 184 21.67 4.98 9.43
CA LYS A 184 21.85 4.38 10.75
C LYS A 184 22.01 2.86 10.66
N ALA A 185 21.20 2.18 9.86
CA ALA A 185 21.32 0.74 9.64
C ALA A 185 22.67 0.36 9.01
N ARG A 186 23.13 1.11 7.99
CA ARG A 186 24.45 0.89 7.36
C ARG A 186 25.60 1.10 8.35
N GLN A 187 25.54 2.15 9.18
CA GLN A 187 26.54 2.42 10.20
C GLN A 187 26.58 1.32 11.26
N ALA A 188 25.42 0.81 11.70
CA ALA A 188 25.35 -0.30 12.64
C ALA A 188 25.97 -1.59 12.07
N VAL A 189 25.74 -1.87 10.78
CA VAL A 189 26.39 -3.01 10.10
C VAL A 189 27.91 -2.82 10.04
N GLN A 190 28.37 -1.63 9.66
CA GLN A 190 29.82 -1.36 9.58
C GLN A 190 30.50 -1.44 10.95
N ALA A 191 29.92 -0.85 11.99
CA ALA A 191 30.46 -0.93 13.35
C ALA A 191 30.56 -2.38 13.85
N ASN A 192 29.57 -3.22 13.51
CA ASN A 192 29.62 -4.66 13.80
C ASN A 192 30.76 -5.38 13.05
N LEU A 193 31.04 -5.01 11.80
CA LEU A 193 32.15 -5.58 11.03
C LEU A 193 33.51 -5.15 11.60
N ASP A 194 33.65 -3.88 11.96
CA ASP A 194 34.90 -3.33 12.51
C ASP A 194 35.22 -3.92 13.90
N ASN A 195 34.22 -4.07 14.77
CA ASN A 195 34.37 -4.75 16.05
C ASN A 195 34.82 -6.22 15.87
N ARG A 196 34.30 -6.90 14.84
CA ARG A 196 34.69 -8.29 14.54
C ARG A 196 36.13 -8.37 14.02
N ALA A 197 36.56 -7.41 13.20
CA ALA A 197 37.94 -7.31 12.73
C ALA A 197 38.93 -7.03 13.87
N ALA A 198 38.57 -6.14 14.81
CA ALA A 198 39.39 -5.82 15.98
C ALA A 198 39.53 -6.99 16.98
N SER A 199 38.55 -7.91 17.02
CA SER A 199 38.58 -9.11 17.87
C SER A 199 39.42 -10.28 17.32
N THR A 200 39.96 -10.17 16.10
CA THR A 200 40.79 -11.22 15.50
C THR A 200 42.27 -11.02 15.86
N THR A 201 42.67 -11.51 17.03
CA THR A 201 44.10 -11.66 17.40
C THR A 201 44.70 -12.89 16.69
N PRO A 202 45.90 -12.85 16.10
CA PRO A 202 46.49 -13.99 15.39
C PRO A 202 46.99 -15.04 16.39
N GLY A 203 46.14 -15.99 16.75
CA GLY A 203 46.43 -17.02 17.74
C GLY A 203 45.90 -18.39 17.34
N LYS A 204 46.77 -19.17 16.68
CA LYS A 204 46.79 -20.65 16.61
C LYS A 204 45.86 -21.35 15.61
N VAL A 205 46.51 -21.81 14.54
CA VAL A 205 46.06 -22.76 13.52
C VAL A 205 45.58 -24.07 14.15
N SER A 206 44.46 -24.60 13.66
CA SER A 206 44.21 -26.06 13.58
C SER A 206 43.23 -26.33 12.43
N ALA A 207 43.73 -26.95 11.36
CA ALA A 207 42.92 -27.64 10.36
C ALA A 207 42.33 -28.92 10.99
N PRO A 208 41.18 -29.42 10.50
CA PRO A 208 41.28 -30.54 9.56
C PRO A 208 40.25 -30.57 8.40
N SER A 209 40.77 -31.11 7.28
CA SER A 209 40.17 -31.92 6.21
C SER A 209 38.65 -31.97 5.93
N SER A 210 38.31 -31.44 4.74
CA SER A 210 37.47 -31.99 3.65
C SER A 210 36.47 -33.13 3.91
N THR A 211 35.19 -32.88 3.63
CA THR A 211 34.38 -33.37 2.48
C THR A 211 32.91 -33.51 2.90
N ASP A 212 32.03 -32.59 2.50
CA ASP A 212 30.84 -32.94 1.70
C ASP A 212 30.21 -31.66 1.12
N ALA A 213 29.78 -31.75 -0.13
CA ALA A 213 29.27 -30.66 -0.92
C ALA A 213 27.74 -30.62 -0.82
N GLY A 214 27.20 -29.52 -0.29
CA GLY A 214 25.76 -29.26 -0.27
C GLY A 214 25.45 -27.82 0.13
N GLU A 215 25.25 -26.97 -0.88
CA GLU A 215 24.48 -25.72 -0.82
C GLU A 215 25.03 -24.54 0.02
N HIS A 216 26.14 -24.02 -0.50
CA HIS A 216 26.45 -22.60 -0.72
C HIS A 216 25.46 -21.53 -0.23
N TRP A 217 25.42 -21.24 1.07
CA TRP A 217 25.09 -19.92 1.64
C TRP A 217 25.79 -19.72 2.98
N SER A 218 27.06 -19.32 2.97
CA SER A 218 27.69 -18.81 4.21
C SER A 218 28.91 -17.96 3.91
N LEU A 219 28.72 -16.65 4.07
CA LEU A 219 29.75 -15.72 4.49
C LEU A 219 30.59 -16.37 5.59
N GLY A 220 31.90 -16.44 5.41
CA GLY A 220 32.85 -17.18 6.24
C GLY A 220 32.78 -16.84 7.74
N LEU A 221 31.96 -17.60 8.46
CA LEU A 221 31.91 -17.70 9.91
C LEU A 221 32.27 -19.14 10.27
N THR A 222 33.16 -19.31 11.24
CA THR A 222 33.44 -20.65 11.78
C THR A 222 32.25 -21.11 12.63
N LEU A 223 31.99 -22.43 12.67
CA LEU A 223 30.85 -23.01 13.39
C LEU A 223 30.71 -22.52 14.85
N PRO A 224 31.80 -22.35 15.64
CA PRO A 224 31.71 -21.81 16.99
C PRO A 224 31.32 -20.32 17.04
N GLN A 225 31.74 -19.54 16.04
CA GLN A 225 31.36 -18.12 15.93
C GLN A 225 29.91 -17.98 15.45
N LEU A 226 29.42 -18.92 14.66
CA LEU A 226 28.02 -18.99 14.29
C LEU A 226 27.16 -19.37 15.50
N GLU A 227 27.58 -20.36 16.29
CA GLU A 227 26.91 -20.73 17.55
C GLU A 227 26.90 -19.58 18.56
N GLN A 228 28.04 -18.88 18.73
CA GLN A 228 28.13 -17.74 19.63
C GLN A 228 27.29 -16.57 19.12
N ARG A 229 27.29 -16.28 17.81
CA ARG A 229 26.46 -15.22 17.25
C ARG A 229 24.97 -15.57 17.25
N VAL A 230 24.62 -16.84 17.07
CA VAL A 230 23.25 -17.34 17.22
C VAL A 230 22.83 -17.29 18.69
N SER A 231 23.72 -17.58 19.65
CA SER A 231 23.45 -17.43 21.08
C SER A 231 23.28 -15.98 21.50
N GLU A 232 24.10 -15.08 20.97
CA GLU A 232 24.08 -13.64 21.25
C GLU A 232 22.85 -12.98 20.61
N LEU A 233 22.51 -13.37 19.37
CA LEU A 233 21.26 -12.95 18.70
C LEU A 233 20.03 -13.59 19.34
N ARG A 234 20.14 -14.80 19.91
CA ARG A 234 19.06 -15.42 20.70
C ARG A 234 18.81 -14.61 21.97
N HIS A 235 19.85 -14.27 22.72
CA HIS A 235 19.70 -13.42 23.92
C HIS A 235 19.20 -12.00 23.61
N GLU A 236 19.44 -11.47 22.40
CA GLU A 236 18.90 -10.17 21.96
C GLU A 236 17.49 -10.28 21.33
N ALA A 237 17.03 -11.48 20.96
CA ALA A 237 15.76 -11.75 20.27
C ALA A 237 14.76 -12.60 21.08
N GLU A 238 15.09 -12.97 22.31
CA GLU A 238 14.20 -13.61 23.28
C GLU A 238 13.25 -12.53 23.85
N LEU A 239 12.17 -12.26 23.11
CA LEU A 239 11.06 -11.46 23.61
C LEU A 239 9.88 -12.38 23.94
N GLN A 240 9.20 -12.09 25.05
CA GLN A 240 7.96 -12.75 25.43
C GLN A 240 6.76 -11.83 25.20
N ALA A 241 5.60 -12.41 24.91
CA ALA A 241 4.33 -11.70 24.91
C ALA A 241 4.07 -11.11 26.31
N LYS A 242 3.67 -9.85 26.39
CA LYS A 242 3.40 -9.19 27.67
C LYS A 242 2.34 -9.91 28.49
N SER A 243 2.26 -9.58 29.78
CA SER A 243 1.23 -10.06 30.71
C SER A 243 -0.23 -9.95 30.24
N SER A 244 -0.53 -9.08 29.26
CA SER A 244 -1.84 -8.95 28.61
C SER A 244 -2.09 -9.91 27.44
N GLY A 245 -1.10 -10.72 27.04
CA GLY A 245 -1.09 -11.46 25.77
C GLY A 245 -0.69 -10.58 24.57
N ALA A 246 -0.52 -11.22 23.40
CA ALA A 246 -0.16 -10.56 22.15
C ALA A 246 -0.99 -11.09 20.97
N LEU A 247 -1.28 -10.26 19.97
CA LEU A 247 -2.08 -10.65 18.81
C LEU A 247 -1.17 -10.93 17.61
N LEU A 248 -1.09 -12.19 17.19
CA LEU A 248 -0.36 -12.60 16.01
C LEU A 248 -1.16 -12.24 14.76
N LYS A 249 -0.63 -11.32 13.94
CA LYS A 249 -1.29 -10.78 12.75
C LYS A 249 -0.72 -11.31 11.45
N SER A 250 -1.52 -11.30 10.40
CA SER A 250 -1.07 -11.73 9.06
C SER A 250 -0.18 -10.72 8.35
N ALA A 251 -0.22 -9.44 8.75
CA ALA A 251 0.54 -8.36 8.14
C ALA A 251 0.87 -7.22 9.14
N PRO A 252 1.92 -6.41 8.90
CA PRO A 252 2.45 -5.42 9.85
C PRO A 252 1.64 -4.11 9.89
N PHE A 253 0.33 -4.21 10.19
CA PHE A 253 -0.54 -3.06 10.43
C PHE A 253 -1.74 -3.46 11.30
N ARG A 254 -2.36 -2.49 12.00
CA ARG A 254 -3.31 -2.81 13.09
C ARG A 254 -4.61 -3.45 12.62
N SER A 255 -5.10 -3.09 11.43
CA SER A 255 -6.34 -3.61 10.85
C SER A 255 -6.19 -4.95 10.15
N SER A 256 -5.00 -5.56 10.13
CA SER A 256 -4.81 -6.87 9.52
C SER A 256 -5.53 -7.97 10.32
N PRO A 257 -6.00 -9.03 9.63
CA PRO A 257 -6.59 -10.19 10.29
C PRO A 257 -5.67 -10.77 11.36
N THR A 258 -6.25 -11.07 12.52
CA THR A 258 -5.56 -11.78 13.61
C THR A 258 -5.56 -13.27 13.27
N LEU A 259 -4.36 -13.85 13.16
CA LEU A 259 -4.15 -15.27 12.92
C LEU A 259 -4.35 -16.06 14.21
N ALA A 260 -3.81 -15.56 15.32
CA ALA A 260 -3.88 -16.22 16.62
C ALA A 260 -3.73 -15.21 17.77
N SER A 261 -4.30 -15.53 18.92
CA SER A 261 -4.04 -14.82 20.17
C SER A 261 -3.01 -15.60 20.96
N LEU A 262 -1.87 -14.99 21.26
CA LEU A 262 -0.82 -15.61 22.05
C LEU A 262 -1.07 -15.36 23.55
N PRO A 263 -1.00 -16.40 24.40
CA PRO A 263 -1.04 -16.25 25.84
C PRO A 263 0.06 -15.31 26.35
N ALA A 264 -0.16 -14.73 27.53
CA ALA A 264 0.87 -13.98 28.23
C ALA A 264 2.12 -14.84 28.44
N LYS A 265 3.30 -14.21 28.35
CA LYS A 265 4.63 -14.84 28.48
C LYS A 265 4.94 -15.92 27.44
N THR A 266 4.24 -15.91 26.31
CA THR A 266 4.59 -16.78 25.18
C THR A 266 5.90 -16.28 24.57
N GLU A 267 6.91 -17.12 24.55
CA GLU A 267 8.19 -16.84 23.90
C GLU A 267 8.01 -16.82 22.38
N VAL A 268 8.61 -15.82 21.72
CA VAL A 268 8.54 -15.67 20.28
C VAL A 268 9.91 -15.35 19.71
N ALA A 269 10.28 -16.01 18.61
CA ALA A 269 11.52 -15.74 17.90
C ALA A 269 11.30 -14.64 16.85
N ILE A 270 12.08 -13.56 16.89
CA ILE A 270 12.00 -12.51 15.87
C ILE A 270 12.73 -12.96 14.60
N VAL A 271 11.98 -13.08 13.51
CA VAL A 271 12.50 -13.44 12.18
C VAL A 271 12.68 -12.19 11.29
N VAL A 272 11.91 -11.13 11.54
CA VAL A 272 11.96 -9.87 10.78
C VAL A 272 11.84 -8.65 11.70
N LEU A 273 12.75 -7.70 11.58
CA LEU A 273 12.81 -6.52 12.45
C LEU A 273 12.43 -5.24 11.69
N THR A 274 11.33 -4.59 12.09
CA THR A 274 10.90 -3.28 11.59
C THR A 274 10.64 -2.31 12.76
N PRO A 275 10.52 -0.99 12.52
CA PRO A 275 10.44 -0.01 13.62
C PRO A 275 9.28 -0.23 14.61
N TYR A 276 8.13 -0.71 14.13
CA TYR A 276 6.90 -0.84 14.92
C TYR A 276 6.33 -2.26 14.97
N TRP A 277 6.72 -3.12 14.03
CA TRP A 277 6.23 -4.48 13.91
C TRP A 277 7.39 -5.48 13.85
N TYR A 278 7.24 -6.58 14.56
CA TYR A 278 8.17 -7.69 14.50
C TYR A 278 7.50 -8.85 13.80
N GLY A 279 8.16 -9.37 12.76
CA GLY A 279 7.82 -10.65 12.18
C GLY A 279 8.35 -11.72 13.11
N VAL A 280 7.46 -12.53 13.66
CA VAL A 280 7.78 -13.51 14.68
C VAL A 280 7.40 -14.93 14.24
N GLU A 281 8.12 -15.90 14.76
CA GLU A 281 7.80 -17.31 14.70
C GLU A 281 7.60 -17.81 16.14
N THR A 282 6.46 -18.45 16.38
CA THR A 282 6.13 -19.11 17.65
C THR A 282 6.77 -20.49 17.73
N GLU A 283 6.87 -21.07 18.92
CA GLU A 283 7.41 -22.43 19.12
C GLU A 283 6.65 -23.49 18.29
N ASP A 284 5.35 -23.27 18.08
CA ASP A 284 4.49 -24.12 17.24
C ASP A 284 4.73 -23.94 15.72
N GLY A 285 5.73 -23.13 15.33
CA GLY A 285 6.07 -22.85 13.92
C GLY A 285 5.13 -21.88 13.21
N HIS A 286 4.17 -21.27 13.93
CA HIS A 286 3.29 -20.27 13.33
C HIS A 286 4.01 -18.94 13.17
N ARG A 287 3.91 -18.38 11.96
CA ARG A 287 4.50 -17.10 11.58
C ARG A 287 3.46 -16.01 11.52
N GLY A 288 3.83 -14.82 11.96
CA GLY A 288 2.99 -13.64 11.84
C GLY A 288 3.70 -12.39 12.32
N TRP A 289 2.92 -11.35 12.57
CA TRP A 289 3.40 -10.04 12.95
C TRP A 289 2.85 -9.65 14.31
N ILE A 290 3.70 -9.17 15.20
CA ILE A 290 3.30 -8.63 16.50
C ILE A 290 3.79 -7.19 16.60
N HIS A 291 2.96 -6.31 17.15
CA HIS A 291 3.36 -4.93 17.35
C HIS A 291 4.35 -4.83 18.51
N ARG A 292 5.42 -4.04 18.37
CA ARG A 292 6.50 -3.90 19.36
C ARG A 292 6.01 -3.63 20.78
N SER A 293 4.90 -2.91 20.94
CA SER A 293 4.35 -2.58 22.26
C SER A 293 3.79 -3.78 23.03
N GLU A 294 3.50 -4.89 22.35
CA GLU A 294 2.91 -6.11 22.90
C GLU A 294 3.95 -7.16 23.32
N LEU A 295 5.24 -6.90 23.04
CA LEU A 295 6.36 -7.74 23.46
C LEU A 295 7.20 -7.06 24.54
N GLU A 296 7.82 -7.86 25.39
CA GLU A 296 8.79 -7.45 26.40
C GLU A 296 10.00 -8.38 26.39
N PRO A 297 11.20 -7.91 26.79
CA PRO A 297 12.36 -8.78 26.93
C PRO A 297 12.08 -9.91 27.93
N LEU A 298 12.63 -11.10 27.65
CA LEU A 298 12.72 -12.17 28.63
C LEU A 298 13.66 -11.69 29.76
N GLU A 299 13.16 -11.61 30.99
CA GLU A 299 13.97 -11.31 32.19
C GLU A 299 14.64 -12.57 32.74
#